data_AF-A0AAI9YMU4-F1
#
_entry.id   AF-A0AAI9YMU4-F1
#
_cell.length_a   1.000
_cell.length_b   1.000
_cell.length_c   1.000
_cell.angle_alpha   90.00
_cell.angle_beta   90.00
_cell.angle_gamma   90.00
#
_symmetry.space_group_name_H-M   'P 1'
#
loop_
_entity.id
_entity.type
_entity.pdbx_description
1 polymer ?
#
loop_
_entity_poly.entity_id
_entity_poly.type
_entity_poly.pdbx_seq_one_letter_code
_entity_poly.pdbx_strand_id
1 'polypeptide(L)'
;MLSNKIKAFEKVAQGNLLDEASLLEDQIRRSKLPRLSSIEDTGDIKAPPIHFLQLAHCYQLSGCLELYRAFPELAKARLESDPAVRILCDGIDRPSQLLLKLAFDILNTLETMPDDSRTIATQTLVFTIAGSVLGKIMVADEGQFTSEQYTFNCSIERWRKFVLQRLSRTYQIIGLHTIQRAMTLLVKVWSRMDGGDIVIDPELRIVDHVHWIDVIEEEGLETLLG
;
A
#
# COMPACT_ATOMS: atom_id res chain seq x y z
N MET A 1 16.04 -20.12 -32.08
CA MET A 1 14.87 -19.50 -32.75
C MET A 1 13.60 -19.55 -31.91
N LEU A 2 13.22 -20.67 -31.27
CA LEU A 2 12.03 -20.75 -30.40
C LEU A 2 12.08 -19.77 -29.20
N SER A 3 13.22 -19.70 -28.50
CA SER A 3 13.41 -18.81 -27.34
C SER A 3 13.23 -17.32 -27.68
N ASN A 4 13.60 -16.88 -28.88
CA ASN A 4 13.42 -15.49 -29.32
C ASN A 4 11.96 -15.19 -29.69
N LYS A 5 11.19 -16.17 -30.17
CA LYS A 5 9.76 -16.02 -30.45
C LYS A 5 8.93 -15.98 -29.17
N ILE A 6 9.29 -16.77 -28.15
CA ILE A 6 8.65 -16.75 -26.83
C ILE A 6 8.90 -15.41 -26.14
N LYS A 7 10.15 -14.94 -26.09
CA LYS A 7 10.49 -13.62 -25.53
C LYS A 7 9.81 -12.46 -26.28
N ALA A 8 9.65 -12.56 -27.60
CA ALA A 8 8.94 -11.56 -28.37
C ALA A 8 7.42 -11.56 -28.07
N PHE A 9 6.82 -12.74 -27.89
CA PHE A 9 5.41 -12.87 -27.53
C PHE A 9 5.13 -12.39 -26.11
N GLU A 10 5.98 -12.76 -25.14
CA GLU A 10 5.92 -12.26 -23.76
C GLU A 10 6.05 -10.74 -23.73
N LYS A 11 6.97 -10.17 -24.51
CA LYS A 11 7.15 -8.71 -24.58
C LYS A 11 5.96 -7.98 -25.21
N VAL A 12 5.29 -8.59 -26.20
CA VAL A 12 4.07 -8.04 -26.81
C VAL A 12 2.89 -8.14 -25.85
N ALA A 13 2.73 -9.27 -25.16
CA ALA A 13 1.70 -9.46 -24.15
C ALA A 13 1.89 -8.51 -22.95
N GLN A 14 3.13 -8.31 -22.51
CA GLN A 14 3.50 -7.38 -21.46
C GLN A 14 3.27 -5.91 -21.88
N GLY A 15 3.54 -5.57 -23.14
CA GLY A 15 3.19 -4.27 -23.71
C GLY A 15 1.69 -3.98 -23.67
N ASN A 16 0.86 -4.96 -24.07
CA ASN A 16 -0.60 -4.82 -24.00
C ASN A 16 -1.12 -4.67 -22.55
N LEU A 17 -0.55 -5.41 -21.60
CA LEU A 17 -0.91 -5.30 -20.18
C LEU A 17 -0.53 -3.94 -19.59
N LEU A 18 0.60 -3.36 -19.99
CA LEU A 18 1.01 -2.04 -19.53
C LEU A 18 0.09 -0.93 -20.07
N ASP A 19 -0.33 -1.04 -21.33
CA ASP A 19 -1.30 -0.11 -21.92
C ASP A 19 -2.66 -0.18 -21.19
N GLU A 20 -3.15 -1.40 -20.90
CA GLU A 20 -4.36 -1.62 -20.12
C GLU A 20 -4.24 -1.07 -18.68
N ALA A 21 -3.09 -1.29 -18.03
CA ALA A 21 -2.82 -0.77 -16.69
C ALA A 21 -2.75 0.76 -16.68
N SER A 22 -2.16 1.38 -17.69
CA SER A 22 -2.12 2.84 -17.85
C SER A 22 -3.53 3.41 -18.04
N LEU A 23 -4.36 2.77 -18.87
CA LEU A 23 -5.77 3.16 -19.02
C LEU A 23 -6.54 3.06 -17.70
N LEU A 24 -6.31 2.00 -16.93
CA LEU A 24 -6.96 1.81 -15.63
C LEU A 24 -6.49 2.84 -14.60
N GLU A 25 -5.20 3.17 -14.55
CA GLU A 25 -4.66 4.25 -13.72
C GLU A 25 -5.37 5.57 -14.02
N ASP A 26 -5.50 5.90 -15.31
CA ASP A 26 -6.18 7.10 -15.78
C ASP A 26 -7.65 7.14 -15.36
N GLN A 27 -8.35 6.00 -15.45
CA GLN A 27 -9.74 5.88 -15.00
C GLN A 27 -9.88 6.06 -13.49
N ILE A 28 -9.03 5.43 -12.68
CA ILE A 28 -9.04 5.56 -11.22
C ILE A 28 -8.80 7.03 -10.82
N ARG A 29 -7.82 7.68 -11.44
CA ARG A 29 -7.47 9.08 -11.15
C ARG A 29 -8.53 10.08 -11.61
N ARG A 30 -9.20 9.83 -12.74
CA ARG A 30 -10.26 10.71 -13.27
C ARG A 30 -11.61 10.46 -12.60
N SER A 31 -11.79 9.33 -11.93
CA SER A 31 -13.00 9.02 -11.18
C SER A 31 -13.22 10.09 -10.11
N LYS A 32 -14.31 10.84 -10.25
CA LYS A 32 -14.70 11.87 -9.28
C LYS A 32 -15.48 11.23 -8.16
N LEU A 33 -15.02 11.43 -6.94
CA LEU A 33 -15.81 11.09 -5.77
C LEU A 33 -17.09 11.93 -5.74
N PRO A 34 -18.22 11.36 -5.28
CA PRO A 34 -19.46 12.09 -5.14
C PRO A 34 -19.30 13.24 -4.14
N ARG A 35 -20.15 14.26 -4.26
CA ARG A 35 -20.20 15.33 -3.25
C ARG A 35 -20.83 14.77 -1.98
N LEU A 36 -20.40 15.24 -0.81
CA LEU A 36 -20.98 14.80 0.47
C LEU A 36 -22.51 14.97 0.49
N SER A 37 -23.02 16.06 -0.06
CA SER A 37 -24.46 16.34 -0.16
C SER A 37 -25.25 15.40 -1.09
N SER A 38 -24.56 14.60 -1.91
CA SER A 38 -25.19 13.61 -2.79
C SER A 38 -25.16 12.20 -2.22
N ILE A 39 -24.49 12.00 -1.08
CA ILE A 39 -24.47 10.71 -0.37
C ILE A 39 -25.67 10.70 0.57
N GLU A 40 -26.51 9.68 0.44
CA GLU A 40 -27.66 9.47 1.33
C GLU A 40 -27.18 9.18 2.75
N ASP A 41 -27.78 9.86 3.73
CA ASP A 41 -27.55 9.58 5.14
C ASP A 41 -28.35 8.35 5.55
N THR A 42 -27.65 7.29 5.96
CA THR A 42 -28.27 6.03 6.39
C THR A 42 -28.92 6.13 7.77
N GLY A 43 -28.77 7.27 8.47
CA GLY A 43 -29.22 7.46 9.85
C GLY A 43 -28.31 6.78 10.89
N ASP A 44 -27.17 6.22 10.47
CA ASP A 44 -26.20 5.59 11.35
C ASP A 44 -25.17 6.61 11.83
N ILE A 45 -25.30 7.03 13.09
CA ILE A 45 -24.40 8.01 13.73
C ILE A 45 -22.94 7.54 13.71
N LYS A 46 -22.66 6.23 13.64
CA LYS A 46 -21.30 5.67 13.59
C LYS A 46 -20.80 5.44 12.17
N ALA A 47 -21.63 5.65 11.15
CA ALA A 47 -21.24 5.64 9.74
C ALA A 47 -21.85 6.83 8.99
N PRO A 48 -21.55 8.08 9.40
CA PRO A 48 -21.98 9.25 8.65
C PRO A 48 -21.45 9.20 7.20
N PRO A 49 -22.13 9.84 6.23
CA PRO A 49 -21.73 9.91 4.83
C PRO A 49 -20.25 10.23 4.56
N ILE A 50 -19.63 11.06 5.41
CA ILE A 50 -18.23 11.44 5.30
C ILE A 50 -17.27 10.25 5.41
N HIS A 51 -17.59 9.25 6.23
CA HIS A 51 -16.78 8.05 6.39
C HIS A 51 -16.71 7.23 5.10
N PHE A 52 -17.82 7.14 4.36
CA PHE A 52 -17.85 6.47 3.06
C PHE A 52 -17.06 7.25 2.00
N LEU A 53 -17.14 8.58 2.01
CA LEU A 53 -16.36 9.42 1.10
C LEU A 53 -14.86 9.28 1.35
N GLN A 54 -14.45 9.31 2.61
CA GLN A 54 -13.06 9.08 3.03
C GLN A 54 -12.58 7.69 2.62
N LEU A 55 -13.39 6.65 2.86
CA LEU A 55 -13.04 5.30 2.49
C LEU A 55 -12.96 5.11 0.97
N ALA A 56 -13.87 5.71 0.21
CA ALA A 56 -13.82 5.70 -1.25
C ALA A 56 -12.53 6.35 -1.78
N HIS A 57 -12.09 7.45 -1.16
CA HIS A 57 -10.79 8.05 -1.46
C HIS A 57 -9.64 7.09 -1.16
N CYS A 58 -9.65 6.45 0.01
CA CYS A 58 -8.63 5.46 0.36
C CYS A 58 -8.58 4.29 -0.63
N TYR A 59 -9.72 3.81 -1.14
CA TYR A 59 -9.76 2.78 -2.17
C TYR A 59 -9.18 3.25 -3.51
N GLN A 60 -9.43 4.49 -3.93
CA GLN A 60 -8.80 5.04 -5.13
C GLN A 60 -7.28 5.07 -4.99
N LEU A 61 -6.77 5.53 -3.85
CA LEU A 61 -5.33 5.55 -3.57
C LEU A 61 -4.76 4.12 -3.48
N SER A 62 -5.50 3.18 -2.88
CA SER A 62 -5.11 1.77 -2.80
C SER A 62 -4.99 1.13 -4.18
N GLY A 63 -5.94 1.43 -5.09
CA GLY A 63 -5.89 0.95 -6.46
C GLY A 63 -4.67 1.47 -7.23
N CYS A 64 -4.37 2.77 -7.10
CA CYS A 64 -3.14 3.34 -7.66
C CYS A 64 -1.88 2.70 -7.06
N LEU A 65 -1.85 2.49 -5.74
CA LEU A 65 -0.72 1.89 -5.04
C LEU A 65 -0.45 0.47 -5.57
N GLU A 66 -1.46 -0.39 -5.61
CA GLU A 66 -1.33 -1.77 -6.12
C GLU A 66 -0.95 -1.79 -7.61
N LEU A 67 -1.49 -0.88 -8.43
CA LEU A 67 -1.09 -0.75 -9.83
C LEU A 67 0.39 -0.37 -9.98
N TYR A 68 0.89 0.58 -9.19
CA TYR A 68 2.29 0.97 -9.23
C TYR A 68 3.24 -0.11 -8.73
N ARG A 69 2.78 -0.98 -7.82
CA ARG A 69 3.54 -2.18 -7.41
C ARG A 69 3.58 -3.22 -8.52
N ALA A 70 2.44 -3.47 -9.18
CA ALA A 70 2.34 -4.44 -10.27
C ALA A 70 3.03 -3.97 -11.57
N PHE A 71 3.05 -2.65 -11.81
CA PHE A 71 3.61 -2.02 -13.01
C PHE A 71 4.50 -0.83 -12.62
N PRO A 72 5.76 -1.08 -12.18
CA PRO A 72 6.69 -0.02 -11.75
C PRO A 72 6.98 1.04 -12.83
N GLU A 73 6.77 0.72 -14.11
CA GLU A 73 6.85 1.64 -15.24
C GLU A 73 5.86 2.80 -15.08
N LEU A 74 4.64 2.54 -14.61
CA LEU A 74 3.64 3.58 -14.34
C LEU A 74 4.08 4.50 -13.21
N ALA A 75 4.68 3.95 -12.15
CA ALA A 75 5.24 4.73 -11.05
C ALA A 75 6.35 5.68 -11.54
N LYS A 76 7.23 5.21 -12.42
CA LYS A 76 8.30 6.02 -13.04
C LYS A 76 7.73 7.12 -13.92
N ALA A 77 6.82 6.79 -14.85
CA ALA A 77 6.16 7.77 -15.71
C ALA A 77 5.42 8.85 -14.89
N ARG A 78 4.83 8.44 -13.75
CA ARG A 78 4.18 9.36 -12.81
C ARG A 78 5.16 10.32 -12.15
N LEU A 79 6.30 9.82 -11.69
CA LEU A 79 7.37 10.63 -11.08
C LEU A 79 8.01 11.61 -12.08
N GLU A 80 8.11 11.23 -13.35
CA GLU A 80 8.57 12.11 -14.43
C GLU A 80 7.56 13.23 -14.73
N SER A 81 6.27 12.88 -14.72
CA SER A 81 5.17 13.82 -14.99
C SER A 81 4.87 14.76 -13.83
N ASP A 82 5.22 14.39 -12.60
CA ASP A 82 4.99 15.15 -11.39
C ASP A 82 6.28 15.27 -10.56
N PRO A 83 7.17 16.20 -10.93
CA PRO A 83 8.44 16.38 -10.21
C PRO A 83 8.23 16.93 -8.79
N ALA A 84 7.01 17.38 -8.44
CA ALA A 84 6.67 17.88 -7.12
C ALA A 84 6.42 16.76 -6.09
N VAL A 85 6.54 15.48 -6.48
CA VAL A 85 6.60 14.37 -5.52
C VAL A 85 7.80 14.60 -4.60
N ARG A 86 7.49 15.12 -3.41
CA ARG A 86 8.49 15.48 -2.39
C ARG A 86 9.23 14.24 -1.95
N ILE A 87 10.54 14.41 -1.75
CA ILE A 87 11.36 13.37 -1.15
C ILE A 87 10.89 13.19 0.30
N LEU A 88 10.54 11.97 0.68
CA LEU A 88 10.15 11.62 2.06
C LEU A 88 11.38 11.47 2.95
N CYS A 89 12.44 10.87 2.41
CA CYS A 89 13.71 10.67 3.07
C CYS A 89 14.79 10.34 2.04
N ASP A 90 15.99 10.91 2.21
CA ASP A 90 17.15 10.57 1.38
C ASP A 90 17.61 9.11 1.62
N GLY A 91 17.96 8.42 0.53
CA GLY A 91 18.35 7.01 0.53
C GLY A 91 17.23 6.02 0.19
N ILE A 92 15.99 6.50 0.00
CA ILE A 92 14.88 5.71 -0.55
C ILE A 92 14.78 5.96 -2.06
N ASP A 93 14.59 4.93 -2.87
CA ASP A 93 14.35 5.09 -4.30
C ASP A 93 13.01 5.80 -4.57
N ARG A 94 12.94 6.63 -5.63
CA ARG A 94 11.76 7.46 -5.91
C ARG A 94 10.45 6.65 -6.06
N PRO A 95 10.42 5.47 -6.74
CA PRO A 95 9.24 4.61 -6.77
C PRO A 95 8.74 4.20 -5.37
N SER A 96 9.63 3.72 -4.50
CA SER A 96 9.28 3.39 -3.11
C SER A 96 8.72 4.60 -2.35
N GLN A 97 9.28 5.79 -2.57
CA GLN A 97 8.76 7.03 -1.95
C GLN A 97 7.34 7.36 -2.42
N LEU A 98 7.01 7.13 -3.69
CA LEU A 98 5.65 7.33 -4.21
C LEU A 98 4.65 6.39 -3.51
N LEU A 99 5.01 5.11 -3.38
CA LEU A 99 4.17 4.12 -2.70
C LEU A 99 3.95 4.46 -1.22
N LEU A 100 5.02 4.84 -0.52
CA LEU A 100 4.97 5.27 0.87
C LEU A 100 4.12 6.54 1.05
N LYS A 101 4.21 7.50 0.12
CA LYS A 101 3.39 8.70 0.14
C LYS A 101 1.90 8.33 0.04
N LEU A 102 1.53 7.48 -0.92
CA LEU A 102 0.14 7.00 -1.06
C LEU A 102 -0.33 6.28 0.21
N ALA A 103 0.52 5.42 0.78
CA ALA A 103 0.21 4.73 2.03
C ALA A 103 0.00 5.72 3.19
N PHE A 104 0.85 6.73 3.34
CA PHE A 104 0.67 7.76 4.36
C PHE A 104 -0.60 8.57 4.13
N ASP A 105 -0.94 8.94 2.89
CA ASP A 105 -2.19 9.64 2.57
C ASP A 105 -3.43 8.79 2.95
N ILE A 106 -3.39 7.49 2.67
CA ILE A 106 -4.44 6.53 3.09
C ILE A 106 -4.53 6.47 4.62
N LEU A 107 -3.40 6.26 5.30
CA LEU A 107 -3.38 6.06 6.75
C LEU A 107 -3.75 7.34 7.52
N ASN A 108 -3.32 8.51 7.06
CA ASN A 108 -3.76 9.80 7.58
C ASN A 108 -5.27 9.95 7.46
N THR A 109 -5.85 9.60 6.31
CA THR A 109 -7.30 9.66 6.11
C THR A 109 -8.03 8.72 7.08
N LEU A 110 -7.55 7.48 7.22
CA LEU A 110 -8.14 6.49 8.14
C LEU A 110 -7.98 6.87 9.62
N GLU A 111 -6.91 7.58 10.00
CA GLU A 111 -6.69 8.07 11.36
C GLU A 111 -7.73 9.11 11.78
N THR A 112 -8.29 9.88 10.83
CA THR A 112 -9.38 10.83 11.13
C THR A 112 -10.71 10.15 11.44
N MET A 113 -10.87 8.87 11.09
CA MET A 113 -12.10 8.12 11.31
C MET A 113 -12.08 7.48 12.71
N PRO A 114 -13.17 7.54 13.49
CA PRO A 114 -13.27 6.84 14.76
C PRO A 114 -13.02 5.33 14.63
N ASP A 115 -12.48 4.71 15.68
CA ASP A 115 -12.21 3.26 15.73
C ASP A 115 -13.48 2.42 15.92
N ASP A 116 -14.59 3.06 16.29
CA ASP A 116 -15.93 2.48 16.36
C ASP A 116 -16.81 2.83 15.15
N SER A 117 -16.23 3.37 14.09
CA SER A 117 -16.97 3.61 12.85
C SER A 117 -17.50 2.29 12.29
N ARG A 118 -18.78 2.25 11.91
CA ARG A 118 -19.38 1.03 11.33
C ARG A 118 -18.95 0.74 9.89
N THR A 119 -18.03 1.53 9.33
CA THR A 119 -17.33 1.20 8.08
C THR A 119 -16.16 0.22 8.29
N ILE A 120 -15.89 -0.23 9.52
CA ILE A 120 -14.77 -1.13 9.87
C ILE A 120 -14.69 -2.41 9.01
N ALA A 121 -15.82 -2.98 8.58
CA ALA A 121 -15.84 -4.22 7.80
C ALA A 121 -15.15 -4.10 6.43
N THR A 122 -15.11 -2.89 5.87
CA THR A 122 -14.50 -2.62 4.56
C THR A 122 -13.08 -2.05 4.69
N GLN A 123 -12.66 -1.61 5.88
CA GLN A 123 -11.35 -1.01 6.08
C GLN A 123 -10.19 -2.03 6.03
N THR A 124 -10.43 -3.33 6.28
CA THR A 124 -9.37 -4.35 6.40
C THR A 124 -8.47 -4.44 5.17
N LEU A 125 -9.03 -4.44 3.96
CA LEU A 125 -8.25 -4.52 2.73
C LEU A 125 -7.37 -3.28 2.56
N VAL A 126 -7.93 -2.10 2.81
CA VAL A 126 -7.22 -0.81 2.71
C VAL A 126 -6.05 -0.75 3.70
N PHE A 127 -6.27 -1.19 4.95
CA PHE A 127 -5.20 -1.30 5.95
C PHE A 127 -4.11 -2.30 5.53
N THR A 128 -4.50 -3.41 4.91
CA THR A 128 -3.56 -4.43 4.42
C THR A 128 -2.68 -3.85 3.31
N ILE A 129 -3.29 -3.22 2.31
CA ILE A 129 -2.60 -2.61 1.17
C ILE A 129 -1.62 -1.52 1.67
N ALA A 130 -2.11 -0.51 2.39
CA ALA A 130 -1.28 0.59 2.86
C ALA A 130 -0.23 0.14 3.89
N GLY A 131 -0.59 -0.79 4.77
CA GLY A 131 0.33 -1.35 5.76
C GLY A 131 1.46 -2.17 5.14
N SER A 132 1.20 -2.84 4.01
CA SER A 132 2.17 -3.76 3.39
C SER A 132 3.39 -3.10 2.75
N VAL A 133 3.39 -1.77 2.59
CA VAL A 133 4.54 -1.03 2.06
C VAL A 133 5.35 -0.30 3.13
N LEU A 134 4.96 -0.43 4.41
CA LEU A 134 5.62 0.22 5.53
C LEU A 134 6.94 -0.47 5.89
N GLY A 135 7.97 -0.31 5.06
CA GLY A 135 9.34 -0.81 5.29
C GLY A 135 10.24 0.21 5.98
N LYS A 136 11.18 -0.27 6.81
CA LYS A 136 12.23 0.58 7.37
C LYS A 136 13.39 0.73 6.40
N ILE A 137 14.11 1.85 6.54
CA ILE A 137 15.45 1.98 5.98
C ILE A 137 16.39 1.14 6.85
N MET A 138 17.14 0.24 6.21
CA MET A 138 18.18 -0.57 6.84
C MET A 138 19.55 -0.07 6.37
N VAL A 139 20.44 0.25 7.31
CA VAL A 139 21.84 0.59 7.03
C VAL A 139 22.71 -0.44 7.74
N ALA A 140 23.82 -0.84 7.13
CA ALA A 140 24.71 -1.89 7.66
C ALA A 140 25.32 -1.55 9.04
N ASP A 141 25.33 -0.28 9.42
CA ASP A 141 25.80 0.22 10.71
C ASP A 141 24.80 1.27 11.23
N GLU A 142 24.17 1.00 12.38
CA GLU A 142 23.19 1.92 13.00
C GLU A 142 23.80 3.29 13.33
N GLY A 143 25.12 3.38 13.50
CA GLY A 143 25.83 4.65 13.71
C GLY A 143 25.84 5.58 12.50
N GLN A 144 25.39 5.12 11.33
CA GLN A 144 25.39 5.87 10.07
C GLN A 144 24.03 6.47 9.70
N PHE A 145 22.97 6.22 10.49
CA PHE A 145 21.68 6.83 10.23
C PHE A 145 21.76 8.35 10.33
N THR A 146 21.26 9.04 9.30
CA THR A 146 21.01 10.49 9.42
C THR A 146 19.82 10.72 10.37
N SER A 147 19.76 11.90 10.99
CA SER A 147 18.62 12.26 11.85
C SER A 147 17.28 12.21 11.11
N GLU A 148 17.30 12.43 9.79
CA GLU A 148 16.13 12.32 8.92
C GLU A 148 15.67 10.86 8.77
N GLN A 149 16.61 9.95 8.51
CA GLN A 149 16.30 8.52 8.38
C GLN A 149 15.81 7.90 9.69
N TYR A 150 16.33 8.35 10.83
CA TYR A 150 15.80 7.95 12.14
C TYR A 150 14.34 8.40 12.32
N THR A 151 14.04 9.67 11.99
CA THR A 151 12.67 10.23 12.07
C THR A 151 11.72 9.49 11.12
N PHE A 152 12.21 9.13 9.93
CA PHE A 152 11.47 8.32 8.97
C PHE A 152 11.13 6.94 9.54
N ASN A 153 12.11 6.21 10.07
CA ASN A 153 11.88 4.89 10.69
C ASN A 153 10.93 4.97 11.91
N CYS A 154 11.00 6.03 12.72
CA CYS A 154 10.01 6.27 13.79
C CYS A 154 8.59 6.48 13.23
N SER A 155 8.47 7.15 12.10
CA SER A 155 7.17 7.37 11.43
C SER A 155 6.60 6.06 10.89
N ILE A 156 7.43 5.20 10.30
CA ILE A 156 7.06 3.84 9.89
C ILE A 156 6.55 3.05 11.09
N GLU A 157 7.26 3.04 12.21
CA GLU A 157 6.85 2.31 13.41
C GLU A 157 5.55 2.82 14.02
N ARG A 158 5.35 4.15 14.06
CA ARG A 158 4.05 4.74 14.45
C ARG A 158 2.93 4.16 13.58
N TRP A 159 3.11 4.17 12.27
CA TRP A 159 2.09 3.70 11.34
C TRP A 159 1.83 2.20 11.44
N ARG A 160 2.87 1.37 11.58
CA ARG A 160 2.71 -0.07 11.83
C ARG A 160 1.90 -0.34 13.08
N LYS A 161 2.20 0.35 14.18
CA LYS A 161 1.46 0.25 15.43
C LYS A 161 0.00 0.67 15.25
N PHE A 162 -0.24 1.80 14.58
CA PHE A 162 -1.59 2.28 14.28
C PHE A 162 -2.39 1.24 13.49
N VAL A 163 -1.83 0.68 12.40
CA VAL A 163 -2.49 -0.35 11.58
C VAL A 163 -2.85 -1.58 12.40
N LEU A 164 -1.92 -2.13 13.18
CA LEU A 164 -2.21 -3.29 14.03
C LEU A 164 -3.26 -2.99 15.11
N GLN A 165 -3.21 -1.80 15.72
CA GLN A 165 -4.22 -1.39 16.71
C GLN A 165 -5.62 -1.31 16.08
N ARG A 166 -5.74 -0.72 14.88
CA ARG A 166 -7.01 -0.60 14.15
C ARG A 166 -7.55 -1.96 13.73
N LEU A 167 -6.71 -2.84 13.20
CA LEU A 167 -7.11 -4.20 12.83
C LEU A 167 -7.49 -5.03 14.06
N SER A 168 -6.73 -4.94 15.15
CA SER A 168 -7.06 -5.62 16.42
C SER A 168 -8.41 -5.15 16.96
N ARG A 169 -8.67 -3.85 16.93
CA ARG A 169 -9.97 -3.28 17.32
C ARG A 169 -11.11 -3.77 16.43
N THR A 170 -10.89 -3.79 15.13
CA THR A 170 -11.84 -4.32 14.14
C THR A 170 -12.14 -5.80 14.42
N TYR A 171 -11.12 -6.60 14.72
CA TYR A 171 -11.28 -8.01 15.08
C TYR A 171 -12.09 -8.18 16.39
N GLN A 172 -11.85 -7.36 17.41
CA GLN A 172 -12.62 -7.40 18.65
C GLN A 172 -14.10 -7.07 18.46
N ILE A 173 -14.43 -6.24 17.45
CA ILE A 173 -15.82 -5.84 17.18
C ILE A 173 -16.53 -6.86 16.28
N ILE A 174 -15.90 -7.32 15.21
CA ILE A 174 -16.55 -8.16 14.18
C ILE A 174 -16.27 -9.66 14.39
N GLY A 175 -15.12 -10.03 14.93
CA GLY A 175 -14.74 -11.43 15.20
C GLY A 175 -14.37 -12.25 13.96
N LEU A 176 -14.07 -11.61 12.82
CA LEU A 176 -13.72 -12.34 11.59
C LEU A 176 -12.25 -12.75 11.56
N HIS A 177 -11.99 -14.03 11.30
CA HIS A 177 -10.63 -14.57 11.16
C HIS A 177 -9.82 -13.90 10.05
N THR A 178 -10.46 -13.40 8.99
CA THR A 178 -9.81 -12.58 7.96
C THR A 178 -9.01 -11.41 8.53
N ILE A 179 -9.54 -10.73 9.55
CA ILE A 179 -8.86 -9.58 10.16
C ILE A 179 -7.62 -10.04 10.91
N GLN A 180 -7.70 -11.19 11.58
CA GLN A 180 -6.56 -11.82 12.24
C GLN A 180 -5.49 -12.23 11.22
N ARG A 181 -5.89 -12.83 10.09
CA ARG A 181 -4.98 -13.16 8.99
C ARG A 181 -4.28 -11.93 8.44
N ALA A 182 -5.00 -10.82 8.23
CA ALA A 182 -4.43 -9.56 7.77
C ALA A 182 -3.35 -9.02 8.74
N MET A 183 -3.58 -9.10 10.06
CA MET A 183 -2.57 -8.74 11.05
C MET A 183 -1.33 -9.64 10.96
N THR A 184 -1.51 -10.96 10.90
CA THR A 184 -0.41 -11.92 10.78
C THR A 184 0.39 -11.71 9.50
N LEU A 185 -0.30 -11.48 8.38
CA LEU A 185 0.30 -11.20 7.10
C LEU A 185 1.18 -9.95 7.15
N LEU A 186 0.65 -8.84 7.68
CA LEU A 186 1.42 -7.59 7.78
C LEU A 186 2.68 -7.75 8.62
N VAL A 187 2.60 -8.45 9.75
CA VAL A 187 3.79 -8.75 10.56
C VAL A 187 4.82 -9.54 9.76
N LYS A 188 4.39 -10.55 9.00
CA LYS A 188 5.28 -11.35 8.15
C LYS A 188 5.89 -10.56 6.99
N VAL A 189 5.12 -9.67 6.38
CA VAL A 189 5.60 -8.73 5.35
C VAL A 189 6.69 -7.84 5.96
N TRP A 190 6.44 -7.23 7.12
CA TRP A 190 7.41 -6.36 7.79
C TRP A 190 8.66 -7.12 8.22
N SER A 191 8.54 -8.35 8.71
CA SER A 191 9.69 -9.18 9.04
C SER A 191 10.57 -9.49 7.83
N ARG A 192 9.97 -9.70 6.64
CA ARG A 192 10.73 -9.89 5.39
C ARG A 192 11.37 -8.59 4.90
N MET A 193 10.63 -7.48 4.97
CA MET A 193 11.15 -6.15 4.58
C MET A 193 12.32 -5.70 5.46
N ASP A 194 12.22 -5.93 6.78
CA ASP A 194 13.25 -5.52 7.75
C ASP A 194 14.37 -6.57 7.91
N GLY A 195 14.12 -7.82 7.53
CA GLY A 195 14.98 -8.98 7.79
C GLY A 195 16.22 -9.07 6.91
N GLY A 196 16.29 -8.30 5.82
CA GLY A 196 17.53 -8.07 5.08
C GLY A 196 18.25 -9.33 4.60
N ASP A 197 17.56 -10.22 3.89
CA ASP A 197 18.22 -11.28 3.12
C ASP A 197 18.23 -10.91 1.63
N ILE A 198 18.78 -9.73 1.31
CA ILE A 198 19.03 -9.35 -0.08
C ILE A 198 20.37 -8.62 -0.15
N VAL A 199 21.29 -9.28 -0.83
CA VAL A 199 22.46 -8.77 -1.54
C VAL A 199 22.50 -7.24 -1.62
N ILE A 200 23.63 -6.66 -1.22
CA ILE A 200 24.01 -5.27 -1.46
C ILE A 200 24.07 -5.05 -2.97
N ASP A 201 22.93 -4.86 -3.62
CA ASP A 201 22.82 -4.25 -4.92
C ASP A 201 22.57 -2.75 -4.69
N PRO A 202 23.45 -1.85 -5.15
CA PRO A 202 23.24 -0.42 -5.06
C PRO A 202 21.95 0.08 -5.75
N GLU A 203 21.30 -0.75 -6.58
CA GLU A 203 20.04 -0.45 -7.27
C GLU A 203 18.78 -1.00 -6.58
N LEU A 204 18.92 -1.63 -5.40
CA LEU A 204 17.86 -2.38 -4.75
C LEU A 204 16.77 -1.47 -4.11
N ARG A 205 15.50 -1.65 -4.51
CA ARG A 205 14.36 -0.81 -4.07
C ARG A 205 13.73 -1.34 -2.78
N ILE A 206 13.40 -0.45 -1.85
CA ILE A 206 12.82 -0.80 -0.53
C ILE A 206 11.47 -1.54 -0.66
N VAL A 207 10.71 -1.30 -1.73
CA VAL A 207 9.34 -1.81 -1.89
C VAL A 207 9.21 -2.90 -2.98
N ASP A 208 10.25 -3.16 -3.78
CA ASP A 208 10.16 -4.13 -4.89
C ASP A 208 10.18 -5.60 -4.44
N HIS A 209 10.65 -5.92 -3.23
CA HIS A 209 10.97 -7.32 -2.90
C HIS A 209 9.91 -8.10 -2.13
N VAL A 210 8.92 -7.44 -1.52
CA VAL A 210 7.93 -8.12 -0.68
C VAL A 210 6.52 -7.68 -1.00
N HIS A 211 5.86 -8.36 -1.94
CA HIS A 211 4.42 -8.19 -2.15
C HIS A 211 3.63 -8.99 -1.12
N TRP A 212 2.58 -8.42 -0.56
CA TRP A 212 1.75 -9.12 0.43
C TRP A 212 1.02 -10.34 -0.16
N ILE A 213 0.76 -10.31 -1.46
CA ILE A 213 0.18 -11.45 -2.20
C ILE A 213 1.16 -12.63 -2.24
N ASP A 214 2.44 -12.37 -2.51
CA ASP A 214 3.49 -13.41 -2.51
C ASP A 214 3.63 -14.02 -1.11
N VAL A 215 3.61 -13.18 -0.07
CA VAL A 215 3.64 -13.65 1.33
C VAL A 215 2.39 -14.47 1.67
N ILE A 216 1.22 -14.14 1.12
CA ILE A 216 0.03 -14.97 1.28
C ILE A 216 0.24 -16.35 0.67
N GLU A 217 0.77 -16.43 -0.55
CA GLU A 217 0.98 -17.68 -1.28
C GLU A 217 2.03 -18.56 -0.58
N GLU A 218 3.18 -17.99 -0.23
CA GLU A 218 4.27 -18.68 0.47
C GLU A 218 3.86 -19.27 1.83
N GLU A 219 2.99 -18.56 2.54
CA GLU A 219 2.56 -18.93 3.88
C GLU A 219 1.32 -19.83 3.88
N GLY A 220 0.82 -20.22 2.70
CA GLY A 220 -0.39 -21.04 2.54
C GLY A 220 -1.64 -20.34 3.07
N LEU A 221 -1.67 -19.01 3.06
CA LEU A 221 -2.79 -18.20 3.53
C LEU A 221 -3.85 -18.04 2.43
N GLU A 222 -4.26 -19.14 1.78
CA GLU A 222 -5.20 -19.27 0.64
C GLU A 222 -5.83 -17.95 0.12
N THR A 223 -6.69 -17.31 0.93
CA THR A 223 -7.12 -15.93 0.68
C THR A 223 -7.14 -15.10 1.97
N LEU A 224 -7.04 -13.77 1.81
CA LEU A 224 -7.27 -12.82 2.90
C LEU A 224 -8.71 -12.98 3.44
N LEU A 225 -9.70 -13.23 2.57
CA LEU A 225 -11.13 -13.15 2.85
C LEU A 225 -11.81 -14.49 3.22
N GLY A 226 -11.07 -15.60 3.23
CA GLY A 226 -11.65 -16.95 3.36
C GLY A 226 -11.65 -17.64 2.02
#